data_AF-A0A954RDC2-F1
#
_entry.id   AF-A0A954RDC2-F1
#
_cell.length_a   1.000
_cell.length_b   1.000
_cell.length_c   1.000
_cell.angle_alpha   90.00
_cell.angle_beta   90.00
_cell.angle_gamma   90.00
#
_symmetry.space_group_name_H-M   'P 1'
#
loop_
_entity.id
_entity.type
_entity.pdbx_description
1 polymer ?
#
loop_
_entity_poly.entity_id
_entity_poly.type
_entity_poly.pdbx_seq_one_letter_code
_entity_poly.pdbx_strand_id
1 'polypeptide(L)' 'KNKAIMTRLAAHVENAVVPVEAIGLNGDSIEAEAWGYLAVRALEGLALTFPGTTGVPAPTTGGLIANP' A
#
# COMPACT_ATOMS: atom_id res chain seq x y z
N LYS A 1 7.39 8.77 -14.65
CA LYS A 1 6.29 9.66 -14.14
C LYS A 1 5.55 10.31 -15.30
N ASN A 2 4.23 10.13 -15.42
CA ASN A 2 3.43 10.64 -16.55
C ASN A 2 2.71 11.95 -16.18
N LYS A 3 3.18 13.07 -16.73
CA LYS A 3 2.62 14.40 -16.43
C LYS A 3 1.17 14.56 -16.91
N ALA A 4 0.82 14.00 -18.07
CA ALA A 4 -0.53 14.11 -18.62
C ALA A 4 -1.56 13.44 -17.71
N ILE A 5 -1.25 12.27 -17.17
CA ILE A 5 -2.11 11.57 -16.20
C ILE A 5 -2.27 12.41 -14.93
N MET A 6 -1.17 12.91 -14.36
CA MET A 6 -1.22 13.69 -13.11
C MET A 6 -2.04 14.97 -13.27
N THR A 7 -1.88 15.70 -14.38
CA THR A 7 -2.67 16.90 -14.68
C THR A 7 -4.15 16.56 -14.83
N ARG A 8 -4.49 15.47 -15.52
CA ARG A 8 -5.88 15.05 -15.70
C ARG A 8 -6.51 14.60 -14.37
N LEU A 9 -5.79 13.86 -13.54
CA LEU A 9 -6.25 13.50 -12.19
C LEU A 9 -6.54 14.74 -11.36
N ALA A 10 -5.58 15.68 -11.30
CA ALA A 10 -5.73 16.93 -10.55
C ALA A 10 -6.92 17.78 -10.99
N ALA A 11 -7.35 17.68 -12.26
CA ALA A 11 -8.51 18.41 -12.77
C ALA A 11 -9.87 17.77 -12.39
N HIS A 12 -9.89 16.52 -11.92
CA HIS A 12 -11.12 15.76 -11.65
C HIS A 12 -11.33 15.38 -10.18
N VAL A 13 -10.38 15.69 -9.29
CA VAL A 13 -10.53 15.45 -7.86
C VAL A 13 -10.61 16.78 -7.12
N GLU A 14 -11.39 16.81 -6.03
CA GLU A 14 -11.55 18.02 -5.21
C GLU A 14 -10.27 18.33 -4.40
N ASN A 15 -9.47 17.31 -4.09
CA ASN A 15 -8.29 17.41 -3.22
C ASN A 15 -6.99 17.51 -4.03
N ALA A 16 -5.93 17.98 -3.38
CA ALA A 16 -4.62 18.11 -4.01
C ALA A 16 -4.07 16.74 -4.48
N VAL A 17 -3.63 16.67 -5.74
CA VAL A 17 -2.89 15.53 -6.29
C VAL A 17 -1.41 15.88 -6.30
N VAL A 18 -0.65 15.21 -5.43
CA VAL A 18 0.81 15.43 -5.30
C VAL A 18 1.56 14.11 -5.48
N PRO A 19 2.79 14.14 -6.02
CA PRO A 19 3.65 12.97 -6.03
C PRO A 19 4.07 12.61 -4.60
N VAL A 20 4.33 11.33 -4.34
CA VAL A 20 4.68 10.85 -2.99
C VAL A 20 6.01 11.42 -2.48
N GLU A 21 6.90 11.84 -3.39
CA GLU A 21 8.15 12.51 -3.01
C GLU A 21 7.91 13.87 -2.35
N ALA A 22 6.74 14.49 -2.55
CA ALA A 22 6.38 15.72 -1.85
C ALA A 22 6.24 15.54 -0.34
N ILE A 23 6.05 14.30 0.13
CA ILE A 23 6.04 13.92 1.56
C ILE A 23 7.30 13.14 1.97
N GLY A 24 8.34 13.14 1.15
CA GLY A 24 9.63 12.52 1.48
C GLY A 24 9.71 11.00 1.29
N LEU A 25 8.73 10.37 0.63
CA LEU A 25 8.76 8.94 0.34
C LEU A 25 9.26 8.65 -1.07
N ASN A 26 9.80 7.44 -1.28
CA ASN A 26 10.20 6.95 -2.60
C ASN A 26 9.08 6.12 -3.23
N GLY A 27 8.42 6.66 -4.26
CA GLY A 27 7.33 5.97 -4.94
C GLY A 27 7.75 4.71 -5.69
N ASP A 28 9.02 4.58 -6.07
CA ASP A 28 9.52 3.42 -6.80
C ASP A 28 9.74 2.20 -5.88
N SER A 29 9.86 2.41 -4.57
CA SER A 29 10.12 1.35 -3.59
C SER A 29 8.92 1.04 -2.68
N ILE A 30 7.85 1.85 -2.74
CA ILE A 30 6.75 1.79 -1.77
C ILE A 30 6.04 0.43 -1.71
N GLU A 31 5.92 -0.26 -2.85
CA GLU A 31 5.32 -1.61 -2.88
C GLU A 31 6.24 -2.65 -2.24
N ALA A 32 7.55 -2.56 -2.46
CA ALA A 32 8.52 -3.45 -1.82
C ALA A 32 8.55 -3.24 -0.30
N GLU A 33 8.45 -1.99 0.16
CA GLU A 33 8.32 -1.64 1.59
C GLU A 33 7.02 -2.22 2.17
N ALA A 34 5.91 -2.16 1.44
CA ALA A 34 4.65 -2.75 1.86
C ALA A 34 4.76 -4.28 2.04
N TRP A 35 5.46 -4.99 1.15
CA TRP A 35 5.75 -6.42 1.33
C TRP A 35 6.57 -6.70 2.58
N GLY A 36 7.59 -5.90 2.86
CA GLY A 36 8.37 -6.01 4.10
C GLY A 36 7.52 -5.81 5.36
N TYR A 37 6.64 -4.81 5.34
CA TYR A 37 5.68 -4.56 6.43
C TYR A 37 4.72 -5.74 6.63
N LEU A 38 4.15 -6.30 5.56
CA LEU A 38 3.27 -7.46 5.63
C LEU A 38 3.99 -8.71 6.15
N ALA A 39 5.27 -8.90 5.81
CA ALA A 39 6.08 -10.02 6.33
C ALA A 39 6.24 -9.93 7.86
N VAL A 40 6.58 -8.76 8.40
CA VAL A 40 6.68 -8.56 9.86
C VAL A 40 5.33 -8.82 10.54
N ARG A 41 4.24 -8.30 9.98
CA ARG A 41 2.89 -8.56 10.52
C ARG A 41 2.50 -10.03 10.50
N ALA A 42 2.88 -10.77 9.45
CA ALA A 42 2.65 -12.20 9.36
C ALA A 42 3.41 -12.96 10.47
N LEU A 43 4.67 -12.58 10.72
CA LEU A 43 5.48 -13.13 11.82
C LEU A 43 4.84 -12.85 13.20
N GLU A 44 4.23 -11.69 13.37
CA GLU A 44 3.53 -11.29 14.61
C GLU A 44 2.07 -11.79 14.69
N GLY A 45 1.56 -12.50 13.68
CA GLY A 45 0.18 -12.97 13.63
C GLY A 45 -0.87 -11.85 13.51
N LEU A 46 -0.46 -10.65 13.08
CA LEU A 46 -1.33 -9.50 12.93
C LEU A 46 -2.14 -9.58 11.63
N ALA A 47 -3.28 -8.87 11.59
CA ALA A 47 -4.13 -8.82 10.40
C ALA A 47 -3.40 -8.18 9.20
N LEU A 48 -3.42 -8.83 8.04
CA LEU A 48 -2.85 -8.33 6.78
C LEU A 48 -3.92 -7.68 5.89
N THR A 49 -5.17 -8.10 6.04
CA THR A 49 -6.31 -7.57 5.30
C THR A 49 -7.54 -7.41 6.17
N PHE A 50 -8.50 -6.61 5.72
CA PHE A 50 -9.67 -6.19 6.45
C PHE A 50 -10.94 -6.31 5.59
N PRO A 51 -12.13 -6.38 6.21
CA PRO A 51 -13.39 -6.47 5.47
C PRO A 51 -13.57 -5.34 4.45
N GLY A 52 -13.15 -4.12 4.79
CA GLY A 52 -13.28 -2.95 3.91
C GLY A 52 -12.31 -2.91 2.72
N THR A 53 -11.25 -3.72 2.73
CA THR A 53 -10.26 -3.75 1.64
C THR A 53 -10.46 -4.93 0.69
N THR A 54 -10.69 -6.14 1.23
CA THR A 54 -10.80 -7.37 0.41
C THR A 54 -12.08 -8.18 0.65
N GLY A 55 -12.99 -7.73 1.52
CA GLY A 55 -14.25 -8.44 1.79
C GLY A 55 -14.13 -9.69 2.69
N VAL A 56 -13.01 -9.87 3.39
CA VAL A 56 -12.88 -10.93 4.41
C VAL A 56 -13.90 -10.72 5.54
N PRO A 57 -14.40 -11.78 6.20
CA PRO A 57 -15.46 -11.65 7.21
C PRO A 57 -15.00 -10.97 8.52
N ALA A 58 -13.71 -10.97 8.81
CA ALA A 58 -13.08 -10.31 9.95
C ALA A 58 -11.64 -9.91 9.57
N PRO A 59 -10.92 -9.09 10.35
CA PRO A 59 -9.49 -8.86 10.14
C PRO A 59 -8.72 -10.18 10.14
N THR A 60 -7.96 -10.46 9.07
CA THR A 60 -7.36 -11.78 8.85
C THR A 60 -5.86 -11.66 8.65
N THR A 61 -5.09 -12.50 9.34
CA THR A 61 -3.66 -12.68 9.11
C THR A 61 -3.41 -13.53 7.84
N GLY A 62 -2.16 -13.82 7.51
CA GLY A 62 -1.83 -14.64 6.34
C GLY A 62 -0.33 -14.79 6.13
N GLY A 63 0.05 -15.28 4.94
CA GLY A 63 1.43 -15.60 4.59
C GLY A 63 1.85 -17.01 5.02
N LEU A 64 2.97 -17.48 4.48
CA LEU A 64 3.61 -18.75 4.83
C LEU A 64 5.08 -18.46 5.14
N ILE A 65 5.57 -18.96 6.27
CA ILE A 65 6.99 -18.85 6.63
C ILE A 65 7.75 -19.94 5.89
N ALA A 66 8.62 -19.52 4.97
CA ALA A 66 9.60 -20.40 4.34
C ALA A 66 10.90 -20.32 5.12
N ASN A 67 11.29 -21.43 5.75
CA ASN A 67 12.61 -21.54 6.37
C ASN A 67 13.67 -21.83 5.28
N PRO A 68 14.89 -21.30 5.43
CA PRO A 68 15.97 -21.47 4.47
C PRO A 68 16.42 -22.93 4.32
#